data_AF-A0A6I4HRW1-F1
#
_entry.id   AF-A0A6I4HRW1-F1
#
_cell.length_a   1.000
_cell.length_b   1.000
_cell.length_c   1.000
_cell.angle_alpha   90.00
_cell.angle_beta   90.00
_cell.angle_gamma   90.00
#
_symmetry.space_group_name_H-M   'P 1'
#
loop_
_entity.id
_entity.type
_entity.pdbx_description
1 polymer ?
#
loop_
_entity_poly.entity_id
_entity_poly.type
_entity_poly.pdbx_seq_one_letter_code
_entity_poly.pdbx_strand_id
1 'polypeptide(L)' 'MEKNLKEYQAIIFDLDGTLADSFHFFLSVLNQLSAKY' A
#
# COMPACT_ATOMS: atom_id res chain seq x y z
N MET A 1 12.21 16.12 21.77
CA MET A 1 13.16 15.02 21.98
C MET A 1 13.14 14.20 20.71
N GLU A 2 14.11 14.40 19.82
CA GLU A 2 14.20 13.62 18.58
C GLU A 2 14.63 12.20 18.94
N LYS A 3 13.79 11.21 18.61
CA LYS A 3 14.15 9.80 18.76
C LYS A 3 15.16 9.45 17.67
N ASN A 4 16.36 9.04 18.08
CA ASN A 4 17.42 8.67 17.17
C ASN A 4 17.00 7.39 16.43
N LEU A 5 17.01 7.38 15.09
CA LEU A 5 16.58 6.24 14.27
C LEU A 5 17.27 4.90 14.63
N LYS A 6 18.45 4.98 15.26
CA LYS A 6 19.21 3.83 15.78
C LYS A 6 18.51 3.04 16.90
N GLU A 7 17.45 3.56 17.52
CA GLU A 7 16.66 2.84 18.53
C GLU A 7 15.64 1.86 17.92
N TYR A 8 15.25 2.04 16.67
CA TYR A 8 14.26 1.17 16.03
C TYR A 8 14.97 -0.03 15.39
N GLN A 9 14.69 -1.23 15.92
CA GLN A 9 15.28 -2.49 15.43
C GLN A 9 14.70 -2.95 14.08
N ALA A 10 13.47 -2.51 13.77
CA ALA A 10 12.82 -2.74 12.50
C ALA A 10 11.82 -1.62 12.20
N ILE A 11 11.61 -1.36 10.92
CA ILE A 11 10.52 -0.51 10.42
C ILE A 11 9.70 -1.39 9.49
N ILE A 12 8.41 -1.51 9.78
CA ILE A 12 7.46 -2.29 8.99
C ILE A 12 6.59 -1.30 8.23
N PHE A 13 6.47 -1.54 6.93
CA PHE A 13 5.60 -0.76 6.06
C PHE A 13 4.51 -1.67 5.53
N ASP A 14 3.28 -1.14 5.52
CA ASP A 14 2.20 -1.73 4.75
C ASP A 14 2.51 -1.61 3.25
N LEU A 15 1.98 -2.50 2.44
CA LEU A 15 2.22 -2.47 0.99
C LEU A 15 1.23 -1.51 0.33
N ASP A 16 -0.07 -1.78 0.49
CA ASP A 16 -1.14 -1.08 -0.21
C ASP A 16 -1.35 0.33 0.37
N GLY A 17 -1.27 1.35 -0.49
CA GLY A 17 -1.44 2.75 -0.08
C GLY A 17 -0.28 3.34 0.73
N THR A 18 0.71 2.54 1.12
CA THR A 18 1.93 3.02 1.80
C THR A 18 3.15 2.90 0.90
N LEU A 19 3.47 1.70 0.38
CA LEU A 19 4.59 1.50 -0.54
C LEU A 19 4.16 1.48 -2.01
N ALA A 20 2.95 1.02 -2.29
CA ALA A 20 2.39 0.91 -3.63
C ALA A 20 1.07 1.68 -3.73
N ASP A 21 0.94 2.50 -4.78
CA ASP A 21 -0.37 3.02 -5.18
C ASP A 21 -1.15 1.91 -5.89
N SER A 22 -1.93 1.17 -5.12
CA SER A 22 -2.72 0.04 -5.61
C SER A 22 -4.11 0.44 -6.12
N PHE A 23 -4.49 1.72 -6.09
CA PHE A 23 -5.81 2.17 -6.55
C PHE A 23 -6.07 1.80 -8.02
N HIS A 24 -5.10 2.05 -8.89
CA HIS A 24 -5.22 1.73 -10.31
C HIS A 24 -5.35 0.24 -10.59
N PHE A 25 -4.66 -0.60 -9.80
CA PHE A 25 -4.78 -2.06 -9.90
C PHE A 25 -6.20 -2.50 -9.55
N PHE A 26 -6.71 -2.08 -8.40
CA PHE A 26 -8.06 -2.45 -7.98
C PHE A 26 -9.13 -1.90 -8.93
N LEU A 27 -8.99 -0.67 -9.41
CA LEU A 27 -9.91 -0.09 -10.40
C LEU A 27 -9.95 -0.93 -11.69
N SER A 28 -8.80 -1.38 -12.18
CA SER A 28 -8.73 -2.25 -13.36
C SER A 28 -9.47 -3.58 -13.13
N VAL A 29 -9.25 -4.22 -11.98
CA VAL A 29 -9.92 -5.48 -11.62
C VAL A 29 -11.43 -5.28 -11.52
N LEU A 30 -11.88 -4.21 -10.86
CA LEU A 30 -13.30 -3.92 -10.70
C LEU A 30 -13.99 -3.62 -12.04
N ASN A 31 -13.33 -2.89 -12.94
CA ASN A 31 -13.86 -2.64 -14.29
C ASN A 31 -13.99 -3.92 -15.12
N GLN A 32 -13.07 -4.87 -14.95
CA GLN A 32 -13.17 -6.18 -15.63
C GLN A 32 -14.32 -7.01 -15.06
N LEU A 33 -14.55 -6.95 -13.75
CA LEU A 33 -15.65 -7.65 -13.11
C LEU A 33 -17.01 -7.04 -13.50
N SER A 34 -17.12 -5.71 -13.55
CA SER A 34 -18.35 -5.02 -13.98
C SER A 34 -18.67 -5.23 -15.45
N ALA A 35 -17.67 -5.45 -16.30
CA ALA A 35 -17.91 -5.84 -17.70
C ALA A 35 -18.44 -7.27 -17.83
N LYS A 36 -18.26 -8.11 -16.80
CA LYS A 36 -18.62 -9.53 -16.81
C LYS A 36 -19.98 -9.83 -16.16
N TYR A 37 -20.44 -8.98 -15.24
CA TYR A 37 -21.67 -9.15 -14.45
C TYR A 37 -22.57 -7.92 -14.58
#